data_AF-A0A091H9D0-F1
#
_entry.id   AF-A0A091H9D0-F1
#
_cell.length_a   1.000
_cell.length_b   1.000
_cell.length_c   1.000
_cell.angle_alpha   90.00
_cell.angle_beta   90.00
_cell.angle_gamma   90.00
#
_symmetry.space_group_name_H-M   'P 1'
#
loop_
_entity.id
_entity.type
_entity.pdbx_description
1 polymer ?
#
loop_
_entity_poly.entity_id
_entity_poly.type
_entity_poly.pdbx_seq_one_letter_code
_entity_poly.pdbx_strand_id
1 'polypeptide(L)' 'GCTAGALCFNSKTFTQMLQSCPYQCDFHKVILEAEERYKNDL' A
#
# COMPACT_ATOMS: atom_id res chain seq x y z
N GLY A 1 0.45 -7.05 0.17
CA GLY A 1 1.28 -6.89 1.36
C GLY A 1 1.62 -8.22 2.00
N CYS A 2 0.79 -8.72 2.92
CA CYS A 2 1.11 -9.88 3.77
C CYS A 2 1.40 -11.18 3.02
N THR A 3 0.69 -11.41 1.90
CA THR A 3 0.85 -12.60 1.04
C THR A 3 1.57 -12.29 -0.27
N ALA A 4 2.15 -11.08 -0.40
CA ALA A 4 2.74 -10.61 -1.66
C ALA A 4 3.97 -11.41 -2.11
N GLY A 5 4.56 -12.26 -1.26
CA GLY A 5 5.59 -13.23 -1.65
C GLY A 5 6.73 -12.65 -2.49
N ALA A 6 7.26 -13.45 -3.42
CA ALA A 6 8.37 -13.07 -4.33
C ALA A 6 7.93 -12.17 -5.51
N LEU A 7 6.80 -11.46 -5.40
CA LEU A 7 6.37 -10.54 -6.44
C LEU A 7 7.20 -9.25 -6.35
N CYS A 8 7.90 -8.92 -7.43
CA CYS A 8 8.66 -7.68 -7.54
C CYS A 8 7.71 -6.49 -7.74
N PHE A 9 7.23 -5.91 -6.65
CA PHE A 9 6.52 -4.64 -6.68
C PHE A 9 7.50 -3.49 -6.46
N ASN A 10 7.37 -2.42 -7.25
CA ASN A 10 7.99 -1.13 -6.91
C ASN A 10 7.02 -0.35 -5.99
N SER A 11 7.47 0.74 -5.36
CA SER A 11 6.62 1.47 -4.40
C SER A 11 5.27 1.91 -5.00
N LYS A 12 5.25 2.32 -6.28
CA LYS A 12 4.02 2.73 -6.97
C LYS A 12 3.06 1.56 -7.19
N THR A 13 3.56 0.43 -7.68
CA THR A 13 2.74 -0.75 -7.95
C THR A 13 2.33 -1.48 -6.67
N PHE A 14 3.16 -1.43 -5.62
CA PHE A 14 2.84 -1.96 -4.30
C PHE A 14 1.66 -1.22 -3.67
N THR A 15 1.69 0.12 -3.69
CA THR A 15 0.60 0.96 -3.18
C THR A 15 -0.70 0.72 -3.94
N GLN A 16 -0.66 0.63 -5.28
CA GLN A 16 -1.84 0.30 -6.09
C GLN A 16 -2.41 -1.10 -5.79
N MET A 17 -1.53 -2.08 -5.58
CA MET A 17 -1.93 -3.44 -5.19
C MET A 17 -2.62 -3.43 -3.82
N LEU A 18 -2.07 -2.71 -2.84
CA LEU A 18 -2.68 -2.58 -1.52
C LEU A 18 -4.04 -1.88 -1.59
N GLN A 19 -4.17 -0.80 -2.37
CA GLN A 19 -5.44 -0.09 -2.57
C GLN A 19 -6.52 -0.96 -3.23
N SER A 20 -6.11 -1.88 -4.10
CA SER A 20 -7.02 -2.82 -4.77
C SER A 20 -7.39 -4.03 -3.89
N CYS A 21 -6.76 -4.18 -2.72
CA CYS A 21 -7.00 -5.30 -1.83
C CYS A 21 -8.26 -5.05 -0.97
N PRO A 22 -9.27 -5.94 -0.99
CA PRO A 22 -10.51 -5.77 -0.23
C PRO A 22 -10.32 -5.96 1.28
N TYR A 23 -9.22 -6.60 1.70
CA TYR A 23 -8.91 -6.81 3.11
C TYR A 23 -7.47 -6.38 3.40
N GLN A 24 -7.34 -5.21 4.02
CA GLN A 24 -6.07 -4.67 4.46
C GLN A 24 -5.88 -4.97 5.93
N CYS A 25 -4.70 -5.43 6.34
CA CYS A 25 -4.38 -5.47 7.75
C CYS A 25 -4.05 -4.06 8.26
N ASP A 26 -4.14 -3.86 9.57
CA ASP A 26 -3.97 -2.54 10.19
C ASP A 26 -2.63 -1.87 9.81
N PHE A 27 -1.56 -2.66 9.75
CA PHE A 27 -0.25 -2.15 9.32
C PHE A 27 -0.25 -1.63 7.88
N HIS A 28 -0.87 -2.35 6.94
CA HIS A 28 -0.94 -1.89 5.55
C HIS A 28 -1.87 -0.69 5.38
N LYS A 29 -2.90 -0.58 6.22
CA LYS A 29 -3.80 0.58 6.25
C LYS A 29 -3.06 1.85 6.69
N VAL A 30 -2.30 1.77 7.79
CA VAL A 30 -1.50 2.90 8.30
C VAL A 30 -0.48 3.38 7.25
N ILE A 31 0.18 2.45 6.55
CA ILE A 31 1.14 2.80 5.48
C ILE A 31 0.42 3.53 4.34
N LEU A 32 -0.73 3.02 3.89
CA LEU A 32 -1.51 3.67 2.82
C LEU A 32 -1.98 5.07 3.21
N GLU A 33 -2.48 5.23 4.43
CA GLU A 33 -2.91 6.54 4.94
C GLU A 33 -1.74 7.54 5.00
N ALA A 34 -0.56 7.10 5.42
CA ALA A 34 0.63 7.96 5.45
C ALA A 34 1.06 8.39 4.04
N GLU A 35 1.09 7.46 3.08
CA GLU A 35 1.40 7.73 1.67
C GLU A 35 0.40 8.69 1.03
N GLU A 36 -0.89 8.55 1.36
CA GLU A 36 -1.94 9.45 0.87
C GLU A 36 -1.79 10.85 1.45
N ARG A 37 -1.52 10.98 2.75
CA ARG A 37 -1.24 12.28 3.38
C ARG A 37 -0.03 12.96 2.74
N TYR A 38 1.06 12.23 2.55
CA TYR A 38 2.27 12.75 1.90
C TYR A 38 2.00 13.26 0.48
N LYS A 39 1.15 12.58 -0.30
CA LYS A 39 0.78 13.02 -1.65
C LYS A 39 -0.14 14.23 -1.70
N ASN A 40 -1.01 14.41 -0.69
CA ASN A 40 -1.93 15.53 -0.64
C ASN A 40 -1.26 16.82 -0.13
N ASP A 41 -0.18 16.69 0.64
CA ASP A 41 0.65 17.82 1.12
C ASP A 41 1.65 18.35 0.05
N LEU A 42 1.68 17.74 -1.14
CA LEU A 42 2.62 18.01 -2.24
C LEU A 42 1.93 18.70 -3.42
#